data_AF-A0A973AZF2-F1
#
_entry.id   AF-A0A973AZF2-F1
#
_cell.length_a   1.000
_cell.length_b   1.000
_cell.length_c   1.000
_cell.angle_alpha   90.00
_cell.angle_beta   90.00
_cell.angle_gamma   90.00
#
_symmetry.space_group_name_H-M   'P 1'
#
loop_
_entity.id
_entity.type
_entity.pdbx_description
1 polymer ?
#
loop_
_entity_poly.entity_id
_entity_poly.type
_entity_poly.pdbx_seq_one_letter_code
_entity_poly.pdbx_strand_id
1 'polypeptide(L)' 'MNIRFSARSGHGQPQIRVSRLLTSHHVTSGFSYALCRFTLDCSCGAHTDTAYIDEALEWSEMHELLAPLADELGT' A
#
# COMPACT_ATOMS: atom_id res chain seq x y z
N MET A 1 -36.05 24.73 14.91
CA MET A 1 -34.86 23.99 15.37
C MET A 1 -34.16 23.48 14.13
N ASN A 2 -33.01 24.06 13.79
CA ASN A 2 -32.42 23.92 12.45
C ASN A 2 -31.15 23.07 12.58
N ILE A 3 -31.26 21.79 12.25
CA ILE A 3 -30.14 20.84 12.38
C ILE A 3 -29.31 20.93 11.09
N ARG A 4 -28.09 21.43 11.21
CA ARG A 4 -27.10 21.48 10.13
C ARG A 4 -26.42 20.11 10.02
N PHE A 5 -26.67 19.41 8.93
CA PHE A 5 -25.90 18.21 8.58
C PHE A 5 -24.50 18.64 8.11
N SER A 6 -23.53 18.53 9.02
CA SER A 6 -22.12 18.59 8.63
C SER A 6 -21.73 17.25 8.03
N ALA A 7 -21.50 17.22 6.73
CA ALA A 7 -20.90 16.08 6.05
C ALA A 7 -19.46 15.88 6.58
N ARG A 8 -19.29 14.93 7.50
CA ARG A 8 -17.99 14.35 7.82
C ARG A 8 -17.70 13.30 6.75
N SER A 9 -16.86 13.65 5.77
CA SER A 9 -16.17 12.66 4.94
C SER A 9 -15.21 11.87 5.84
N GLY A 10 -15.72 10.84 6.48
CA GLY A 10 -14.93 9.86 7.20
C GLY A 10 -14.19 8.95 6.21
N HIS A 11 -13.02 9.37 5.75
CA HIS A 11 -12.04 8.46 5.17
C HIS A 11 -11.31 7.71 6.30
N GLY A 12 -12.05 6.84 6.99
CA GLY A 12 -11.47 5.81 7.84
C GLY A 12 -11.39 4.53 7.04
N GLN A 13 -10.41 4.39 6.14
CA GLN A 13 -10.13 3.08 5.56
C GLN A 13 -9.70 2.12 6.67
N PRO A 14 -10.26 0.89 6.74
CA PRO A 14 -9.76 -0.12 7.64
C PRO A 14 -8.37 -0.56 7.15
N GLN A 15 -7.34 -0.01 7.79
CA GLN A 15 -5.96 -0.45 7.64
C GLN A 15 -5.85 -1.83 8.29
N ILE A 16 -5.99 -2.91 7.52
CA ILE A 16 -5.68 -4.27 7.97
C ILE A 16 -4.15 -4.34 8.08
N ARG A 17 -3.63 -3.97 9.25
CA ARG A 17 -2.20 -4.11 9.57
C ARG A 17 -1.89 -5.55 9.93
N VAL A 18 -1.45 -6.32 8.95
CA VAL A 18 -0.73 -7.57 9.22
C VAL A 18 0.69 -7.17 9.60
N SER A 19 0.98 -7.11 10.91
CA SER A 19 2.34 -6.89 11.41
C SER A 19 3.18 -8.14 11.17
N ARG A 20 3.74 -8.29 9.96
CA ARG A 20 4.85 -9.20 9.68
C ARG A 20 6.16 -8.58 10.22
N LEU A 21 7.03 -9.45 10.74
CA LEU A 21 8.25 -9.11 11.47
C LEU A 21 9.10 -8.06 10.76
N LEU A 22 9.80 -7.24 11.57
CA LEU A 22 10.72 -6.15 11.21
C LEU A 22 11.60 -6.44 9.97
N THR A 23 11.06 -6.19 8.78
CA THR A 23 11.84 -5.82 7.60
C THR A 23 11.72 -4.30 7.47
N SER A 24 12.79 -3.63 7.03
CA SER A 24 12.76 -2.18 6.75
C SER A 24 11.74 -1.82 5.64
N HIS A 25 11.20 -2.84 4.96
CA HIS A 25 10.29 -2.76 3.83
C HIS A 25 8.84 -2.96 4.29
N HIS A 26 8.08 -1.87 4.30
CA HIS A 26 6.65 -1.86 4.56
C HIS A 26 5.92 -1.41 3.30
N VAL A 27 5.21 -2.34 2.66
CA VAL A 27 4.41 -2.07 1.46
C VAL A 27 3.06 -1.50 1.87
N THR A 28 2.71 -0.34 1.31
CA THR A 28 1.40 0.29 1.45
C THR A 28 0.70 0.20 0.10
N SER A 29 -0.51 -0.35 0.08
CA SER A 29 -1.32 -0.44 -1.14
C SER A 29 -2.53 0.48 -1.08
N GLY A 30 -2.87 1.04 -2.23
CA GLY A 30 -4.04 1.88 -2.44
C GLY A 30 -4.64 1.66 -3.82
N PHE A 31 -5.87 2.13 -4.00
CA PHE A 31 -6.50 2.19 -5.33
C PHE A 31 -6.77 3.65 -5.68
N SER A 32 -6.17 4.12 -6.77
CA SER A 32 -6.39 5.46 -7.28
C SER A 32 -7.59 5.47 -8.22
N TYR A 33 -8.70 6.04 -7.76
CA TYR A 33 -9.90 6.22 -8.58
C TYR A 33 -9.70 7.21 -9.75
N ALA A 34 -8.71 8.11 -9.66
CA ALA A 34 -8.39 9.04 -10.75
C ALA A 34 -7.67 8.35 -11.91
N LEU A 35 -6.87 7.32 -11.60
CA LEU A 35 -6.07 6.58 -12.58
C LEU A 35 -6.65 5.19 -12.91
N CYS A 36 -7.65 4.74 -12.15
CA CYS A 36 -8.20 3.38 -12.18
C CYS A 36 -7.12 2.30 -12.04
N ARG A 37 -6.16 2.52 -11.13
CA ARG A 37 -5.00 1.65 -10.92
C ARG A 37 -4.74 1.42 -9.44
N PHE A 38 -4.24 0.23 -9.13
CA PHE A 38 -3.61 -0.07 -7.85
C PHE A 38 -2.24 0.58 -7.81
N THR A 39 -1.93 1.22 -6.68
CA THR A 39 -0.64 1.84 -6.40
C THR A 39 -0.05 1.15 -5.19
N LEU A 40 1.21 0.69 -5.29
CA LEU A 40 1.92 0.10 -4.18
C LEU A 40 3.23 0.87 -3.96
N ASP A 41 3.42 1.28 -2.72
CA ASP A 41 4.57 2.06 -2.27
C ASP A 41 5.26 1.33 -1.14
N CYS A 42 6.55 1.08 -1.29
CA CYS A 42 7.39 0.52 -0.24
C CYS A 42 8.23 1.60 0.44
N SER A 43 8.47 1.46 1.74
CA SER A 43 9.37 2.34 2.50
C SER A 43 10.81 2.39 1.98
N CYS A 44 11.24 1.41 1.16
CA CYS A 44 12.54 1.46 0.48
C CYS A 44 12.57 2.38 -0.76
N GLY A 45 11.44 3.01 -1.11
CA GLY A 45 11.33 3.89 -2.28
C GLY A 45 10.87 3.19 -3.56
N ALA A 46 10.65 1.87 -3.53
CA ALA A 46 10.05 1.15 -4.66
C ALA A 46 8.57 1.53 -4.82
N HIS A 47 8.18 1.87 -6.04
CA HIS A 47 6.81 2.20 -6.43
C HIS A 47 6.40 1.33 -7.62
N THR A 48 5.18 0.81 -7.58
CA THR A 48 4.58 0.15 -8.75
C THR A 48 3.11 0.55 -8.90
N ASP A 49 2.66 0.59 -10.14
CA ASP A 49 1.27 0.87 -10.49
C ASP A 49 0.76 -0.13 -11.54
N THR A 50 -0.41 -0.69 -11.30
CA THR A 50 -1.02 -1.67 -12.20
C THR A 50 -2.54 -1.55 -12.23
N ALA A 51 -3.15 -1.89 -13.36
CA ALA A 51 -4.60 -2.01 -13.49
C ALA A 51 -5.14 -3.35 -12.96
N TYR A 52 -4.26 -4.33 -12.70
CA TYR A 52 -4.64 -5.70 -12.39
C TYR A 52 -4.32 -6.04 -10.93
N ILE A 53 -5.33 -6.55 -10.21
CA ILE A 53 -5.17 -6.88 -8.78
C ILE A 53 -4.19 -8.04 -8.56
N ASP A 54 -4.15 -9.00 -9.49
CA ASP A 54 -3.25 -10.15 -9.38
C ASP A 54 -1.79 -9.71 -9.48
N GLU A 55 -1.47 -8.80 -10.39
CA GLU A 55 -0.12 -8.21 -10.52
C GLU A 55 0.26 -7.39 -9.28
N ALA A 56 -0.69 -6.65 -8.69
CA ALA A 56 -0.45 -5.89 -7.47
C ALA A 56 -0.12 -6.82 -6.30
N LEU A 57 -0.87 -7.92 -6.16
CA LEU A 57 -0.65 -8.91 -5.11
C LEU A 57 0.66 -9.67 -5.31
N GLU A 58 0.94 -10.12 -6.53
CA GLU A 58 2.19 -10.81 -6.88
C GLU A 58 3.41 -9.93 -6.57
N TRP A 59 3.35 -8.65 -6.97
CA TRP A 59 4.43 -7.72 -6.69
C TRP A 59 4.62 -7.53 -5.19
N SER A 60 3.55 -7.36 -4.42
CA SER A 60 3.63 -7.19 -2.96
C SER A 60 4.26 -8.41 -2.28
N GLU A 61 3.85 -9.61 -2.65
CA GLU A 61 4.38 -10.85 -2.09
C GLU A 61 5.86 -11.04 -2.45
N MET A 62 6.18 -10.86 -3.74
CA MET A 62 7.55 -10.98 -4.22
C MET A 62 8.47 -9.92 -3.57
N HIS A 63 7.99 -8.68 -3.42
CA HIS A 63 8.76 -7.60 -2.82
C HIS A 63 9.03 -7.86 -1.34
N GLU A 64 8.06 -8.37 -0.58
CA GLU A 64 8.28 -8.80 0.81
C GLU A 64 9.29 -9.95 0.92
N LEU A 65 9.24 -10.92 0.01
CA LEU A 65 10.16 -12.07 0.00
C LEU A 65 11.59 -11.68 -0.36
N LEU A 66 11.76 -10.74 -1.29
CA LEU A 66 13.08 -10.29 -1.77
C LEU A 66 13.65 -9.12 -0.96
N ALA A 67 12.83 -8.46 -0.13
CA ALA A 67 13.26 -7.33 0.70
C ALA A 67 14.50 -7.62 1.57
N PRO A 68 14.63 -8.77 2.25
CA PRO A 68 15.84 -9.07 3.03
C PRO A 68 17.10 -9.15 2.16
N LEU A 69 17.00 -9.71 0.96
CA LEU A 69 18.12 -9.80 0.03
C LEU A 69 18.51 -8.42 -0.51
N ALA A 70 17.54 -7.53 -0.73
CA ALA A 70 17.79 -6.16 -1.16
C ALA A 70 18.49 -5.35 -0.07
N ASP A 71 18.12 -5.54 1.21
CA ASP A 71 18.75 -4.88 2.37
C ASP A 71 20.21 -5.31 2.54
N GLU A 72 20.53 -6.59 2.33
CA GLU A 72 21.90 -7.13 2.38
C GLU A 72 22.81 -6.62 1.24
N LEU A 73 22.23 -6.19 0.12
CA LEU A 73 22.97 -5.72 -1.06
C LEU A 73 23.31 -4.22 -1.01
N GLY A 74 22.81 -3.47 -0.02
CA GLY A 74 23.27 -2.13 0.36
C GLY A 74 23.62 -1.19 -0.79
N THR A 75 22.63 -0.73 -1.56
CA THR A 75 22.75 0.42 -2.47
C THR A 75 22.45 1.74 -1.78
#